data_AF-A0A847NQR9-F1
#
_entry.id   AF-A0A847NQR9-F1
#
_cell.length_a   1.000
_cell.length_b   1.000
_cell.length_c   1.000
_cell.angle_alpha   90.00
_cell.angle_beta   90.00
_cell.angle_gamma   90.00
#
_symmetry.space_group_name_H-M   'P 1'
#
loop_
_entity.id
_entity.type
_entity.pdbx_description
1 polymer ?
#
loop_
_entity_poly.entity_id
_entity_poly.type
_entity_poly.pdbx_seq_one_letter_code
_entity_poly.pdbx_strand_id
1 'polypeptide(L)' 'MNTLRAKNVKFDEFYLSVELDDGRAISTPLSWYKEFANATIKELKEWHFICDKTGIEWESLDLQLSVEGMLYVDKG' A
#
# COMPACT_ATOMS: atom_id res chain seq x y z
N MET A 1 7.67 11.75 -16.74
CA MET A 1 7.38 11.71 -15.29
C MET A 1 8.13 10.53 -14.70
N ASN A 2 8.77 10.68 -13.55
CA ASN A 2 9.38 9.54 -12.85
C ASN A 2 8.24 8.75 -12.20
N THR A 3 7.94 7.57 -12.73
CA THR A 3 6.94 6.66 -12.18
C THR A 3 7.45 6.04 -10.89
N LEU A 4 6.65 6.08 -9.83
CA LEU A 4 6.97 5.42 -8.57
C LEU A 4 6.59 3.93 -8.68
N ARG A 5 7.59 3.06 -8.62
CA ARG A 5 7.41 1.61 -8.63
C ARG A 5 7.74 1.02 -7.28
N ALA A 6 6.82 0.23 -6.75
CA ALA A 6 7.00 -0.51 -5.51
C ALA A 6 7.93 -1.71 -5.72
N LYS A 7 8.78 -1.94 -4.74
CA LYS A 7 9.68 -3.07 -4.62
C LYS A 7 9.22 -4.02 -3.52
N ASN A 8 8.65 -3.49 -2.44
CA ASN A 8 8.17 -4.27 -1.31
C ASN A 8 7.08 -3.51 -0.52
N VAL A 9 6.20 -4.25 0.17
CA VAL A 9 5.19 -3.70 1.08
C VAL A 9 5.40 -4.31 2.47
N LYS A 10 5.43 -3.46 3.48
CA LYS A 10 5.62 -3.84 4.88
C LYS A 10 4.55 -3.20 5.75
N PHE A 11 4.29 -3.86 6.86
CA PHE A 11 3.32 -3.47 7.85
C PHE A 11 3.93 -3.52 9.24
N ASP A 12 3.62 -2.54 10.05
CA ASP A 12 3.74 -2.62 11.50
C ASP A 12 2.39 -2.35 12.17
N GLU A 13 2.38 -2.12 13.48
CA GLU A 13 1.15 -1.88 14.24
C GLU A 13 0.40 -0.61 13.78
N PHE A 14 1.08 0.34 13.15
CA PHE A 14 0.55 1.67 12.86
C PHE A 14 0.64 2.09 11.39
N TYR A 15 1.57 1.54 10.60
CA TYR A 15 1.89 2.02 9.25
C TYR A 15 1.92 0.91 8.20
N LEU A 16 1.43 1.25 7.00
CA LEU A 16 1.78 0.59 5.75
C LEU A 16 2.97 1.34 5.15
N SER A 17 4.02 0.61 4.81
CA SER A 17 5.23 1.16 4.18
C SER A 17 5.53 0.47 2.86
N VAL A 18 5.72 1.26 1.80
CA VAL A 18 6.13 0.80 0.47
C VAL A 18 7.58 1.20 0.22
N GLU A 19 8.46 0.22 0.02
CA GLU A 19 9.82 0.45 -0.49
C GLU A 19 9.75 0.59 -2.01
N LEU A 20 10.38 1.61 -2.57
CA LEU A 20 10.43 1.86 -4.01
C LEU A 20 11.69 1.26 -4.65
N ASP A 21 11.65 1.02 -5.96
CA ASP A 21 12.80 0.50 -6.72
C ASP A 21 14.05 1.40 -6.63
N ASP A 22 13.86 2.70 -6.38
CA ASP A 22 14.94 3.68 -6.24
C ASP A 22 15.50 3.79 -4.80
N GLY A 23 15.05 2.94 -3.88
CA GLY A 23 15.53 2.87 -2.51
C GLY A 23 14.85 3.83 -1.53
N ARG A 24 13.90 4.65 -1.98
CA ARG A 24 13.04 5.44 -1.08
C ARG A 24 11.97 4.57 -0.43
N ALA A 25 11.35 5.08 0.62
CA ALA A 25 10.16 4.49 1.22
C ALA A 25 9.05 5.54 1.41
N ILE A 26 7.81 5.12 1.20
CA ILE A 26 6.59 5.90 1.49
C ILE A 26 5.85 5.17 2.60
N SER A 27 5.52 5.87 3.69
CA SER A 27 4.78 5.30 4.82
C SER A 27 3.53 6.11 5.12
N THR A 28 2.39 5.43 5.24
CA THR A 28 1.09 6.02 5.57
C THR A 28 0.47 5.27 6.76
N PRO A 29 -0.26 5.95 7.65
CA PRO A 29 -0.97 5.29 8.74
C PRO A 29 -1.95 4.24 8.24
N LEU A 30 -1.97 3.07 8.88
CA LEU A 30 -2.95 2.01 8.62
C LEU A 30 -4.39 2.49 8.81
N SER A 31 -4.60 3.42 9.75
CA SER A 31 -5.91 4.00 10.06
C SER A 31 -6.52 4.81 8.92
N TRP A 32 -5.76 5.09 7.85
CA TRP A 32 -6.30 5.72 6.63
C TRP A 32 -7.13 4.77 5.78
N TYR A 33 -6.94 3.45 5.94
CA TYR A 33 -7.57 2.41 5.14
C TYR A 33 -8.59 1.66 6.02
N LYS A 34 -9.88 1.87 5.75
CA LYS A 34 -10.96 1.31 6.58
C LYS A 34 -10.98 -0.22 6.53
N GLU A 35 -10.57 -0.77 5.40
CA GLU A 35 -10.50 -2.19 5.09
C GLU A 35 -9.49 -2.91 5.99
N PHE A 36 -8.41 -2.22 6.40
CA PHE A 36 -7.40 -2.78 7.31
C PHE A 36 -7.85 -2.83 8.78
N ALA A 37 -8.89 -2.06 9.18
CA ALA A 37 -9.32 -2.02 10.58
C ALA A 37 -9.84 -3.38 11.09
N ASN A 38 -10.38 -4.23 10.22
CA ASN A 38 -10.89 -5.55 10.55
C ASN A 38 -10.09 -6.70 9.92
N ALA A 39 -9.00 -6.39 9.21
CA ALA A 39 -8.21 -7.39 8.52
C ALA A 39 -7.34 -8.18 9.51
N THR A 40 -7.27 -9.49 9.31
CA THR A 40 -6.32 -10.35 9.99
C THR A 40 -4.91 -10.12 9.46
N ILE A 41 -3.89 -10.46 10.26
CA ILE A 41 -2.49 -10.44 9.81
C ILE A 41 -2.28 -11.31 8.56
N LYS A 42 -3.09 -12.35 8.39
CA LYS A 42 -3.03 -13.21 7.21
C LYS A 42 -3.51 -12.45 5.96
N GLU A 43 -4.69 -11.84 6.01
CA GLU A 43 -5.24 -11.04 4.90
C GLU A 43 -4.33 -9.87 4.55
N LEU A 44 -3.76 -9.18 5.55
CA LEU A 44 -2.81 -8.08 5.31
C LEU A 44 -1.55 -8.54 4.56
N LYS A 45 -1.15 -9.80 4.70
CA LYS A 45 0.01 -10.39 4.00
C LYS A 45 -0.34 -10.97 2.63
N GLU A 46 -1.62 -11.08 2.29
CA GLU A 46 -2.11 -11.61 1.01
C GLU A 46 -2.33 -10.48 -0.01
N TRP A 47 -1.23 -9.78 -0.33
CA TRP A 47 -1.21 -8.74 -1.36
C TRP A 47 -0.38 -9.14 -2.56
N HIS A 48 -0.62 -8.47 -3.69
CA HIS A 48 0.26 -8.54 -4.86
C HIS A 48 0.33 -7.20 -5.60
N PHE A 49 1.37 -7.04 -6.42
CA PHE A 49 1.53 -5.83 -7.23
C PHE A 49 0.69 -5.90 -8.50
N ILE A 50 0.11 -4.76 -8.87
CA ILE A 50 -0.63 -4.55 -10.12
C ILE A 50 -0.04 -3.36 -10.89
N CYS A 51 -0.49 -3.15 -12.13
CA CYS A 51 -0.14 -1.99 -12.95
C CYS A 51 1.38 -1.73 -13.07
N ASP A 52 2.19 -2.76 -13.37
CA ASP A 52 3.65 -2.63 -13.42
C ASP A 52 4.26 -2.05 -12.13
N LYS A 53 3.78 -2.56 -10.99
CA LYS A 53 4.21 -2.19 -9.63
C LYS A 53 3.90 -0.74 -9.23
N THR A 54 3.01 -0.05 -9.94
CA THR A 54 2.51 1.26 -9.50
C THR A 54 1.26 1.15 -8.62
N GLY A 55 0.69 -0.05 -8.48
CA GLY A 55 -0.42 -0.33 -7.59
C GLY A 55 -0.21 -1.61 -6.78
N ILE A 56 -0.98 -1.74 -5.70
CA ILE A 56 -1.01 -2.88 -4.79
C ILE A 56 -2.46 -3.30 -4.59
N GLU A 57 -2.74 -4.60 -4.65
CA GLU A 57 -4.08 -5.14 -4.48
C GLU A 57 -4.13 -6.16 -3.33
N TRP A 58 -5.19 -6.07 -2.51
CA TRP A 58 -5.64 -7.09 -1.56
C TRP A 58 -7.00 -7.62 -2.02
N GLU A 59 -7.00 -8.73 -2.75
CA GLU A 59 -8.23 -9.32 -3.33
C GLU A 59 -9.25 -9.69 -2.24
N SER A 60 -8.79 -10.27 -1.12
CA SER A 60 -9.67 -10.66 -0.01
C SER A 60 -10.32 -9.48 0.71
N LEU A 61 -9.75 -8.28 0.57
CA LEU A 61 -10.22 -7.05 1.22
C LEU A 61 -10.93 -6.11 0.24
N ASP A 62 -11.03 -6.47 -1.05
CA ASP A 62 -11.54 -5.61 -2.12
C ASP A 62 -10.86 -4.23 -2.14
N LEU A 63 -9.55 -4.19 -1.88
CA LEU A 63 -8.77 -2.95 -1.76
C LEU A 63 -7.67 -2.88 -2.82
N GLN A 64 -7.62 -1.75 -3.53
CA GLN A 64 -6.52 -1.38 -4.42
C GLN A 64 -5.92 -0.04 -3.99
N LEU A 65 -4.59 0.04 -3.92
CA LEU A 65 -3.85 1.24 -3.59
C LEU A 65 -2.91 1.64 -4.72
N SER A 66 -2.92 2.93 -5.08
CA SER A 66 -1.91 3.53 -5.94
C SER A 66 -0.69 3.96 -5.12
N VAL A 67 0.51 3.56 -5.54
CA VAL A 67 1.78 3.94 -4.88
C VAL A 67 1.98 5.46 -4.94
N GLU A 68 1.64 6.08 -6.07
CA GLU A 68 1.65 7.54 -6.20
C GLU A 68 0.54 8.19 -5.38
N GLY A 69 -0.64 7.55 -5.31
CA GLY A 69 -1.77 8.01 -4.50
C GLY A 69 -1.43 8.15 -3.01
N MET A 70 -0.52 7.32 -2.48
CA MET A 70 -0.08 7.40 -1.08
C MET A 70 0.59 8.73 -0.70
N LEU A 71 1.07 9.53 -1.67
CA LEU A 71 1.70 10.82 -1.41
C LEU A 71 0.70 11.98 -1.30
N TYR A 72 -0.53 11.77 -1.75
CA TYR A 72 -1.54 12.81 -1.78
C TYR A 72 -2.53 12.60 -0.64
N VAL A 73 -2.73 13.65 0.14
CA VAL A 73 -3.78 13.68 1.16
C VAL A 73 -5.05 14.19 0.49
N ASP A 74 -5.84 13.29 -0.08
CA ASP A 74 -7.28 13.52 -0.31
C ASP A 74 -7.99 12.18 -0.11
N LYS A 75 -8.71 11.92 1.00
CA LYS A 75 -9.98 12.51 1.46
C LYS A 75 -11.14 12.30 0.48
N GLY A 76 -11.51 11.03 0.29
CA GLY A 76 -12.79 10.62 -0.28
C GLY A 76 -13.00 9.13 -0.09
#